data_AF-A0A8C4XMF6-F1
#
_entry.id   AF-A0A8C4XMF6-F1
#
_cell.length_a   1.000
_cell.length_b   1.000
_cell.length_c   1.000
_cell.angle_alpha   90.00
_cell.angle_beta   90.00
_cell.angle_gamma   90.00
#
_symmetry.space_group_name_H-M   'P 1'
#
loop_
_entity.id
_entity.type
_entity.pdbx_description
1 polymer ?
#
loop_
_entity_poly.entity_id
_entity_poly.type
_entity_poly.pdbx_seq_one_letter_code
_entity_poly.pdbx_strand_id
1 'polypeptide(L)'
;LKSKTEVVLLACGSFNPITNMHLRLFELAKDYFDETGKYKVVKGIISPVGDAYKKKGLISAYHRVTMAKLATKNSDWVEVDDWESSQSEWLETLKVLRYSSAKL
;
A
#
# COMPACT_ATOMS: atom_id res chain seq x y z
N LEU A 1 5.25 -7.31 -30.60
CA LEU A 1 4.88 -6.34 -29.54
C LEU A 1 5.80 -6.59 -28.36
N LYS A 2 6.51 -5.58 -27.85
CA LYS A 2 7.33 -5.77 -26.63
C LYS A 2 6.40 -6.09 -25.46
N SER A 3 6.78 -7.03 -24.60
CA SER A 3 6.05 -7.30 -23.37
C SER A 3 6.07 -6.05 -22.47
N LYS A 4 4.95 -5.77 -21.82
CA LYS A 4 4.85 -4.69 -20.83
C LYS A 4 5.56 -5.12 -19.54
N THR A 5 6.22 -4.18 -18.86
CA THR A 5 6.79 -4.44 -17.54
C THR A 5 5.66 -4.47 -16.51
N GLU A 6 5.54 -5.56 -15.76
CA GLU A 6 4.56 -5.65 -14.69
C GLU A 6 5.01 -4.83 -13.47
N VAL A 7 4.06 -4.13 -12.86
CA VAL A 7 4.32 -3.19 -11.76
C VAL A 7 3.37 -3.47 -10.61
N VAL A 8 3.91 -3.46 -9.38
CA VAL A 8 3.12 -3.40 -8.15
C VAL A 8 3.31 -2.03 -7.51
N LEU A 9 2.21 -1.39 -7.16
CA LEU A 9 2.21 -0.09 -6.48
C LEU A 9 2.17 -0.32 -4.96
N LEU A 10 3.17 0.19 -4.24
CA LEU A 10 3.21 0.13 -2.78
C LEU A 10 3.01 1.53 -2.18
N ALA A 11 2.04 1.67 -1.29
CA ALA A 11 1.83 2.89 -0.51
C ALA A 11 2.05 2.61 0.98
N CYS A 12 3.19 3.05 1.52
CA CYS A 12 3.44 3.10 2.97
C CYS A 12 2.83 4.39 3.55
N GLY A 13 2.30 4.32 4.77
CA GLY A 13 1.75 5.50 5.42
C GLY A 13 1.04 5.24 6.73
N SER A 14 0.61 6.30 7.40
CA SER A 14 -0.15 6.16 8.65
C SER A 14 -1.55 5.57 8.42
N PHE A 15 -2.26 6.04 7.39
CA PHE A 15 -3.68 5.70 7.15
C PHE A 15 -4.54 5.87 8.43
N ASN A 16 -4.51 7.07 9.00
CA ASN A 16 -5.07 7.41 10.32
C ASN A 16 -6.15 8.51 10.26
N PRO A 17 -7.36 8.24 9.74
CA PRO A 17 -7.77 7.01 9.03
C PRO A 17 -7.40 7.04 7.53
N ILE A 18 -7.62 5.94 6.84
CA ILE A 18 -7.67 5.92 5.37
C ILE A 18 -8.80 6.83 4.87
N THR A 19 -8.65 7.38 3.66
CA THR A 19 -9.64 8.28 3.05
C THR A 19 -9.76 8.01 1.55
N ASN A 20 -10.80 8.57 0.92
CA ASN A 20 -10.99 8.48 -0.53
C ASN A 20 -9.80 8.99 -1.34
N MET A 21 -9.03 9.96 -0.81
CA MET A 21 -7.83 10.45 -1.48
C MET A 21 -6.76 9.37 -1.60
N HIS A 22 -6.53 8.58 -0.54
CA HIS A 22 -5.58 7.48 -0.57
C HIS A 22 -5.95 6.43 -1.62
N LEU A 23 -7.25 6.08 -1.70
CA LEU A 23 -7.76 5.15 -2.72
C LEU A 23 -7.62 5.75 -4.13
N ARG A 24 -7.97 7.03 -4.30
CA ARG A 24 -7.87 7.72 -5.59
C ARG A 24 -6.45 7.79 -6.11
N LEU A 25 -5.44 7.84 -5.22
CA LEU A 25 -4.03 7.82 -5.61
C LEU A 25 -3.64 6.54 -6.37
N PHE A 26 -4.19 5.38 -5.97
CA PHE A 26 -3.96 4.11 -6.67
C PHE A 26 -4.55 4.15 -8.08
N GLU A 27 -5.82 4.55 -8.22
CA GLU A 27 -6.49 4.63 -9.52
C GLU A 27 -5.75 5.59 -10.47
N LEU A 28 -5.37 6.78 -10.00
CA LEU A 28 -4.61 7.75 -10.80
C LEU A 28 -3.26 7.22 -11.25
N ALA A 29 -2.54 6.51 -10.36
CA ALA A 29 -1.25 5.93 -10.70
C ALA A 29 -1.40 4.79 -11.71
N LYS A 30 -2.41 3.93 -11.55
CA LYS A 30 -2.71 2.83 -12.48
C LYS A 30 -3.05 3.35 -13.87
N ASP A 31 -3.96 4.31 -13.96
CA ASP A 31 -4.33 4.96 -15.23
C ASP A 31 -3.08 5.52 -15.92
N TYR A 32 -2.23 6.27 -15.19
CA TYR A 32 -0.99 6.81 -15.73
C TYR A 32 -0.05 5.74 -16.28
N PHE A 33 0.21 4.67 -15.53
CA PHE A 33 1.10 3.59 -15.96
C PHE A 33 0.56 2.85 -17.19
N ASP A 34 -0.74 2.60 -17.24
CA ASP A 34 -1.40 1.92 -18.36
C ASP A 34 -1.38 2.82 -19.63
N GLU A 35 -1.60 4.12 -19.50
CA GLU A 35 -1.52 5.12 -20.57
C GLU A 35 -0.13 5.21 -21.21
N THR A 36 0.94 4.96 -20.46
CA THR A 36 2.30 4.94 -21.05
C THR A 36 2.48 3.85 -22.12
N GLY A 37 1.64 2.82 -22.11
CA GLY A 37 1.76 1.62 -22.95
C GLY A 37 2.96 0.73 -22.63
N LYS A 38 3.82 1.11 -21.67
CA LYS A 38 5.06 0.38 -21.31
C LYS A 38 4.87 -0.54 -20.11
N TYR A 39 3.93 -0.21 -19.23
CA TYR A 39 3.72 -0.90 -17.97
C TYR A 39 2.32 -1.53 -17.92
N LYS A 40 2.18 -2.49 -17.02
CA LYS A 40 0.91 -3.08 -16.63
C LYS A 40 0.88 -3.16 -15.11
N VAL A 41 0.00 -2.40 -14.47
CA VAL A 41 -0.15 -2.50 -13.00
C VAL A 41 -0.93 -3.76 -12.68
N VAL A 42 -0.30 -4.66 -11.93
CA VAL A 42 -0.89 -5.97 -11.59
C VAL A 42 -1.44 -6.00 -10.17
N LYS A 43 -1.00 -5.09 -9.29
CA LYS A 43 -1.42 -5.05 -7.89
C LYS A 43 -1.15 -3.69 -7.24
N GLY A 44 -2.00 -3.30 -6.29
CA GLY A 44 -1.77 -2.22 -5.33
C GLY A 44 -1.69 -2.77 -3.91
N ILE A 45 -0.75 -2.28 -3.10
CA ILE A 45 -0.56 -2.68 -1.71
C ILE A 45 -0.58 -1.43 -0.84
N ILE A 46 -1.53 -1.39 0.09
CA ILE A 46 -1.54 -0.44 1.20
C ILE A 46 -0.79 -1.10 2.37
N SER A 47 0.26 -0.44 2.85
CA SER A 47 1.07 -0.89 3.98
C SER A 47 0.97 0.11 5.14
N PRO A 48 0.08 -0.13 6.13
CA PRO A 48 -0.02 0.73 7.30
C PRO A 48 1.22 0.63 8.17
N VAL A 49 1.76 1.77 8.59
CA VAL A 49 2.91 1.83 9.52
C VAL A 49 2.57 1.17 10.85
N GLY A 50 3.55 0.54 11.51
CA GLY A 50 3.41 0.00 12.87
C GLY A 50 3.32 1.07 13.96
N ASP A 51 2.82 0.68 15.13
CA ASP A 51 2.62 1.58 16.27
C ASP A 51 3.96 2.06 16.89
N ALA A 52 5.05 1.32 16.64
CA ALA A 52 6.41 1.70 17.01
C ALA A 52 6.91 3.00 16.33
N TYR A 53 6.18 3.53 15.33
CA TYR A 53 6.48 4.83 14.72
C TYR A 53 6.30 6.02 15.69
N LYS A 54 5.50 5.86 16.76
CA LYS A 54 5.34 6.85 17.85
C LYS A 54 4.90 8.25 17.40
N LYS A 55 4.23 8.38 16.25
CA LYS A 55 3.64 9.65 15.80
C LYS A 55 2.49 10.06 16.72
N LYS A 56 2.50 11.31 17.20
CA LYS A 56 1.43 11.86 18.06
C LYS A 56 0.07 11.76 17.35
N GLY A 57 -0.93 11.21 18.04
CA GLY A 57 -2.29 11.04 17.53
C GLY A 57 -2.49 9.84 16.60
N LEU A 58 -1.47 8.98 16.42
CA LEU A 58 -1.61 7.73 15.69
C LEU A 58 -2.42 6.73 16.53
N ILE A 59 -3.58 6.30 16.05
CA ILE A 59 -4.35 5.24 16.71
C ILE A 59 -3.71 3.87 16.42
N SER A 60 -4.12 2.84 17.16
CA SER A 60 -3.56 1.48 17.01
C SER A 60 -3.59 0.98 15.55
N ALA A 61 -2.51 0.32 15.16
CA ALA A 61 -2.34 -0.38 13.90
C ALA A 61 -3.51 -1.30 13.60
N TYR A 62 -4.04 -2.00 14.62
CA TYR A 62 -5.20 -2.86 14.48
C TYR A 62 -6.40 -2.13 13.83
N HIS A 63 -6.74 -0.94 14.33
CA HIS A 63 -7.85 -0.16 13.78
C HIS A 63 -7.55 0.36 12.38
N ARG A 64 -6.33 0.82 12.13
CA ARG A 64 -5.92 1.38 10.82
C ARG A 64 -5.91 0.31 9.73
N VAL A 65 -5.36 -0.87 10.03
CA VAL A 65 -5.39 -2.05 9.16
C VAL A 65 -6.84 -2.47 8.89
N THR A 66 -7.68 -2.54 9.92
CA THR A 66 -9.10 -2.93 9.76
C THR A 66 -9.85 -1.94 8.88
N MET A 67 -9.69 -0.63 9.11
CA MET A 67 -10.30 0.40 8.26
C MET A 67 -9.81 0.34 6.82
N ALA A 68 -8.50 0.12 6.59
CA ALA A 68 -7.95 -0.04 5.25
C ALA A 68 -8.53 -1.27 4.54
N LYS A 69 -8.63 -2.42 5.23
CA LYS A 69 -9.22 -3.65 4.68
C LYS A 69 -10.70 -3.45 4.32
N LEU A 70 -11.46 -2.71 5.13
CA LEU A 70 -12.84 -2.34 4.82
C LEU A 70 -12.92 -1.40 3.61
N ALA A 71 -12.03 -0.40 3.54
CA ALA A 71 -11.99 0.57 2.44
C ALA A 71 -11.61 -0.07 1.09
N THR A 72 -10.80 -1.13 1.09
CA THR A 72 -10.42 -1.87 -0.13
C THR A 72 -11.28 -3.11 -0.39
N LYS A 73 -12.31 -3.38 0.44
CA LYS A 73 -13.15 -4.60 0.32
C LYS A 73 -13.75 -4.82 -1.07
N ASN A 74 -14.06 -3.73 -1.77
CA ASN A 74 -14.68 -3.75 -3.09
C ASN A 74 -13.68 -3.51 -4.24
N SER A 75 -12.39 -3.36 -3.93
CA SER A 75 -11.33 -3.30 -4.95
C SER A 75 -10.95 -4.72 -5.35
N ASP A 76 -10.76 -4.95 -6.64
CA ASP A 76 -10.28 -6.21 -7.22
C ASP A 76 -8.76 -6.27 -7.37
N TRP A 77 -8.05 -5.16 -7.13
CA TRP A 77 -6.62 -5.04 -7.43
C TRP A 77 -5.78 -4.36 -6.34
N VAL A 78 -6.40 -3.66 -5.38
CA VAL A 78 -5.73 -3.06 -4.22
C VAL A 78 -6.03 -3.87 -2.96
N GLU A 79 -4.98 -4.31 -2.26
CA GLU A 79 -5.08 -5.02 -0.99
C GLU A 79 -4.31 -4.32 0.14
N VAL A 80 -4.48 -4.82 1.36
CA VAL A 80 -3.74 -4.38 2.55
C VAL A 80 -2.77 -5.48 2.98
N ASP A 81 -1.49 -5.13 3.10
CA ASP A 81 -0.49 -5.98 3.74
C ASP A 81 -0.20 -5.43 5.14
N ASP A 82 -0.40 -6.25 6.17
CA ASP A 82 -0.21 -5.88 7.57
C ASP A 82 1.18 -6.27 8.12
N TRP A 83 2.08 -6.76 7.27
CA TRP A 83 3.44 -7.13 7.67
C TRP A 83 4.20 -5.98 8.33
N GLU A 84 4.23 -4.78 7.74
CA GLU A 84 4.90 -3.61 8.33
C GLU A 84 4.33 -3.28 9.72
N SER A 85 3.00 -3.37 9.85
CA SER A 85 2.29 -3.04 11.08
C SER A 85 2.46 -4.07 12.21
N SER A 86 2.81 -5.31 11.86
CA SER A 86 3.03 -6.41 12.81
C SER A 86 4.46 -6.48 13.35
N GLN A 87 5.36 -5.63 12.87
CA GLN A 87 6.73 -5.58 13.39
C GLN A 87 6.78 -4.90 14.75
N SER A 88 7.63 -5.41 15.65
CA SER A 88 7.84 -4.85 16.99
C SER A 88 8.55 -3.49 16.98
N GLU A 89 9.28 -3.20 15.91
CA GLU A 89 10.01 -1.95 15.71
C GLU A 89 9.52 -1.23 14.45
N TRP A 90 9.74 0.09 14.41
CA TRP A 90 9.47 0.85 13.20
C TRP A 90 10.48 0.49 12.10
N LEU A 91 10.00 0.35 10.87
CA LEU A 91 10.83 0.05 9.71
C LEU A 91 10.92 1.25 8.77
N GLU A 92 12.11 1.46 8.21
CA GLU A 92 12.31 2.36 7.10
C GLU A 92 11.57 1.84 5.86
N THR A 93 10.97 2.73 5.08
CA THR A 93 10.21 2.39 3.85
C THR A 93 11.03 1.52 2.88
N LEU A 94 12.35 1.70 2.81
CA LEU A 94 13.21 0.86 1.98
C LEU A 94 13.19 -0.62 2.39
N LYS A 95 13.08 -0.93 3.69
CA LYS A 95 12.95 -2.31 4.18
C LYS A 95 11.60 -2.91 3.79
N VAL A 96 10.52 -2.12 3.84
CA VAL A 96 9.17 -2.53 3.41
C VAL A 96 9.12 -2.79 1.90
N LEU A 97 9.77 -1.94 1.10
CA LEU A 97 9.94 -2.15 -0.34
C LEU A 97 10.71 -3.44 -0.64
N ARG A 98 11.81 -3.71 0.08
CA ARG A 98 12.58 -4.95 -0.09
C ARG A 98 11.78 -6.19 0.28
N TYR A 99 11.04 -6.15 1.39
CA TYR A 99 10.13 -7.24 1.79
C TYR A 99 9.10 -7.52 0.70
N SER A 100 8.40 -6.48 0.24
CA SER A 100 7.35 -6.61 -0.77
C SER A 100 7.91 -7.16 -2.09
N SER A 101 9.08 -6.67 -2.51
CA SER A 101 9.75 -7.16 -3.73
C SER A 101 10.25 -8.60 -3.63
N ALA A 102 10.56 -9.11 -2.44
CA ALA A 102 11.03 -10.49 -2.25
C ALA A 102 9.87 -11.49 -2.10
N LYS A 103 8.67 -11.01 -1.76
CA LYS A 103 7.45 -11.81 -1.56
C LYS A 103 6.69 -12.09 -2.86
N LEU A 104 6.83 -11.20 -3.85
CA LEU A 104 6.18 -11.25 -5.17
C LEU A 104 7.06 -12.01 -6.17
#